data_AF-A0AAD7NMS8-F1
#
_entry.id   AF-A0AAD7NMS8-F1
#
_cell.length_a   1.000
_cell.length_b   1.000
_cell.length_c   1.000
_cell.angle_alpha   90.00
_cell.angle_beta   90.00
_cell.angle_gamma   90.00
#
_symmetry.space_group_name_H-M   'P 1'
#
loop_
_entity.id
_entity.type
_entity.pdbx_description
1 polymer ?
#
loop_
_entity_poly.entity_id
_entity_poly.type
_entity_poly.pdbx_seq_one_letter_code
_entity_poly.pdbx_strand_id
1 'polypeptide(L)'
;MSDGATSLFIASKKGHTDIVKVLLAQNANIDAHMTNSKRETSLFIASKNGHSEIIKILSDKKAETKRGATRQILNTLKFKR
;
A
#
# COMPACT_ATOMS: atom_id res chain seq x y z
N MET A 1 -4.35 16.45 10.31
CA MET A 1 -4.53 15.00 10.57
C MET A 1 -4.00 14.30 9.34
N SER A 2 -3.04 13.39 9.47
CA SER A 2 -2.20 12.91 8.37
C SER A 2 -2.99 12.33 7.19
N ASP A 3 -3.13 13.12 6.12
CA ASP A 3 -4.17 12.98 5.09
C ASP A 3 -3.98 11.79 4.13
N GLY A 4 -2.75 11.27 3.98
CA GLY A 4 -2.45 10.23 2.98
C GLY A 4 -2.94 8.83 3.36
N ALA A 5 -2.81 8.43 4.62
CA ALA A 5 -3.26 7.14 5.14
C ALA A 5 -4.78 7.01 5.08
N THR A 6 -5.46 8.08 5.50
CA THR A 6 -6.92 8.18 5.49
C THR A 6 -7.46 8.20 4.06
N SER A 7 -6.78 8.89 3.14
CA SER A 7 -7.20 8.95 1.72
C SER A 7 -7.16 7.57 1.05
N LEU A 8 -6.07 6.81 1.25
CA LEU A 8 -5.95 5.46 0.66
C LEU A 8 -7.01 4.51 1.23
N PHE A 9 -7.28 4.59 2.54
CA PHE A 9 -8.32 3.79 3.17
C PHE A 9 -9.71 4.10 2.63
N ILE A 10 -10.06 5.38 2.48
CA ILE A 10 -11.38 5.80 1.96
C ILE A 10 -11.54 5.36 0.50
N ALA A 11 -10.51 5.57 -0.33
CA ALA A 11 -10.53 5.13 -1.74
C ALA A 11 -10.71 3.61 -1.84
N SER A 12 -9.97 2.83 -1.04
CA SER A 12 -10.12 1.37 -0.96
C SER A 12 -11.49 0.94 -0.46
N LYS A 13 -12.06 1.63 0.54
CA LYS A 13 -13.41 1.33 1.05
C LYS A 13 -14.47 1.55 -0.02
N LYS A 14 -14.36 2.64 -0.79
CA LYS A 14 -15.33 3.04 -1.81
C LYS A 14 -15.17 2.30 -3.14
N GLY A 15 -14.06 1.59 -3.35
CA GLY A 15 -13.80 0.91 -4.62
C GLY A 15 -13.23 1.83 -5.70
N HIS A 16 -12.66 2.99 -5.33
CA HIS A 16 -12.14 3.98 -6.28
C HIS A 16 -10.73 3.59 -6.75
N THR A 17 -10.65 2.62 -7.65
CA THR A 17 -9.39 2.06 -8.17
C THR A 17 -8.44 3.11 -8.72
N ASP A 18 -8.93 4.10 -9.47
CA ASP A 18 -8.08 5.13 -10.08
C ASP A 18 -7.43 6.04 -9.03
N ILE A 19 -8.19 6.40 -7.99
CA ILE A 19 -7.67 7.18 -6.86
C ILE A 19 -6.62 6.36 -6.09
N VAL A 20 -6.85 5.07 -5.89
CA VAL A 20 -5.86 4.18 -5.27
C VAL A 20 -4.55 4.20 -6.06
N LYS A 21 -4.59 4.08 -7.39
CA LYS A 21 -3.38 4.13 -8.24
C LYS A 21 -2.64 5.46 -8.09
N VAL A 22 -3.35 6.59 -8.13
CA VAL A 22 -2.76 7.93 -7.97
C VAL A 22 -2.08 8.08 -6.60
N LEU A 23 -2.74 7.66 -5.52
CA LEU A 23 -2.17 7.73 -4.17
C LEU A 23 -0.92 6.87 -4.03
N LEU A 24 -0.90 5.67 -4.61
CA LEU A 24 0.27 4.80 -4.60
C LEU A 24 1.43 5.36 -5.42
N ALA A 25 1.15 6.09 -6.51
CA ALA A 25 2.16 6.81 -7.28
C ALA A 25 2.80 7.96 -6.47
N GLN A 26 2.06 8.54 -5.53
CA GLN A 26 2.54 9.56 -4.58
C GLN A 26 3.19 8.96 -3.32
N ASN A 27 3.65 7.70 -3.39
CA ASN A 27 4.27 6.99 -2.26
C ASN A 27 3.39 6.94 -0.99
N ALA A 28 2.06 6.86 -1.14
CA ALA A 28 1.16 6.66 0.00
C ALA A 28 1.56 5.42 0.81
N ASN A 29 1.53 5.55 2.14
CA ASN A 29 1.88 4.46 3.04
C ASN A 29 0.80 3.36 3.00
N ILE A 30 1.14 2.23 2.36
CA ILE A 30 0.26 1.06 2.20
C ILE A 30 -0.02 0.30 3.51
N ASP A 31 0.88 0.42 4.49
CA ASP A 31 0.75 -0.22 5.81
C ASP A 31 0.10 0.72 6.83
N ALA A 32 -0.29 1.92 6.39
CA ALA A 32 -1.03 2.82 7.23
C ALA A 32 -2.40 2.22 7.54
N HIS A 33 -2.79 2.35 8.81
CA HIS A 33 -4.05 1.89 9.34
C HIS A 33 -4.85 3.08 9.83
N MET A 34 -6.17 2.98 9.75
CA MET A 34 -7.03 3.94 10.42
C MET A 34 -6.77 3.86 11.92
N THR A 35 -6.69 5.02 12.58
CA THR A 35 -6.65 5.15 14.04
C THR A 35 -8.02 4.84 14.67
N ASN A 36 -8.83 4.00 14.03
CA ASN A 36 -10.06 3.48 14.61
C ASN A 36 -9.72 2.36 15.59
N SER A 37 -10.66 2.01 16.45
CA SER A 37 -10.49 0.97 17.48
C SER A 37 -10.10 -0.41 16.93
N LYS A 38 -10.19 -0.61 15.61
CA LYS A 38 -9.91 -1.88 14.91
C LYS A 38 -8.60 -1.89 14.12
N ARG A 39 -7.89 -0.75 14.02
CA ARG A 39 -6.62 -0.60 13.26
C ARG A 39 -6.68 -1.23 11.87
N GLU A 40 -7.79 -1.01 11.16
CA GLU A 40 -8.01 -1.59 9.83
C GLU A 40 -7.12 -0.93 8.77
N THR A 41 -6.56 -1.75 7.87
CA THR A 41 -5.76 -1.29 6.73
C THR A 41 -6.61 -1.14 5.46
N SER A 42 -6.09 -0.39 4.49
CA SER A 42 -6.72 -0.22 3.17
C SER A 42 -6.94 -1.56 2.44
N LEU A 43 -6.04 -2.53 2.64
CA LEU A 43 -6.19 -3.89 2.09
C LEU A 43 -7.35 -4.64 2.76
N PHE A 44 -7.46 -4.56 4.09
CA PHE A 44 -8.51 -5.25 4.83
C PHE A 44 -9.91 -4.76 4.42
N ILE A 45 -10.11 -3.45 4.32
CA ILE A 45 -11.42 -2.89 3.93
C ILE A 45 -11.76 -3.17 2.46
N ALA A 46 -10.77 -3.20 1.57
CA ALA A 46 -10.98 -3.61 0.18
C ALA A 46 -11.41 -5.09 0.09
N SER A 47 -10.76 -5.98 0.85
CA SER A 47 -11.14 -7.40 0.95
C SER A 47 -12.55 -7.58 1.50
N LYS A 48 -12.88 -6.87 2.59
CA LYS A 48 -14.21 -6.93 3.21
C LYS A 48 -15.33 -6.52 2.25
N ASN A 49 -15.05 -5.55 1.37
CA ASN A 49 -16.02 -5.03 0.41
C ASN A 49 -15.96 -5.73 -0.96
N GLY A 50 -15.09 -6.73 -1.15
CA GLY A 50 -14.98 -7.49 -2.41
C GLY A 50 -14.28 -6.76 -3.55
N HIS A 51 -13.48 -5.74 -3.27
CA HIS A 51 -12.79 -4.92 -4.28
C HIS A 51 -11.52 -5.59 -4.80
N SER A 52 -11.68 -6.71 -5.51
CA SER A 52 -10.60 -7.59 -5.98
C SER A 52 -9.49 -6.88 -6.75
N GLU A 53 -9.80 -5.88 -7.56
CA GLU A 53 -8.81 -5.13 -8.32
C GLU A 53 -7.89 -4.29 -7.41
N ILE A 54 -8.46 -3.65 -6.40
CA ILE A 54 -7.70 -2.88 -5.40
C ILE A 54 -6.83 -3.82 -4.55
N ILE A 55 -7.31 -5.02 -4.23
CA ILE A 55 -6.54 -6.05 -3.49
C ILE A 55 -5.28 -6.43 -4.27
N LYS A 56 -5.39 -6.64 -5.59
CA LYS A 56 -4.25 -6.95 -6.46
C LYS A 56 -3.25 -5.79 -6.47
N ILE A 57 -3.71 -4.57 -6.75
CA ILE A 57 -2.86 -3.37 -6.80
C ILE A 57 -2.09 -3.16 -5.48
N LEU A 58 -2.76 -3.27 -4.33
CA LEU A 58 -2.13 -3.09 -3.03
C LEU A 58 -1.14 -4.23 -2.71
N SER A 59 -1.45 -5.48 -3.09
CA SER A 59 -0.53 -6.61 -2.92
C SER A 59 0.72 -6.48 -3.78
N ASP A 60 0.56 -6.06 -5.02
CA ASP A 60 1.67 -5.86 -5.95
C ASP A 60 2.62 -4.77 -5.44
N LYS A 61 2.06 -3.65 -4.95
CA LYS A 61 2.86 -2.58 -4.36
C LYS A 61 3.61 -3.04 -3.12
N LYS A 62 2.99 -3.88 -2.28
CA LYS A 62 3.63 -4.47 -1.09
C LYS A 62 4.75 -5.46 -1.45
N ALA A 63 4.60 -6.19 -2.54
CA ALA A 63 5.65 -7.06 -3.06
C ALA A 63 6.81 -6.26 -3.66
N GLU A 64 6.52 -5.15 -4.33
CA GLU A 64 7.51 -4.22 -4.89
C GLU A 64 8.38 -3.59 -3.80
N THR A 65 7.78 -3.08 -2.72
CA THR A 65 8.53 -2.51 -1.58
C THR A 65 9.46 -3.55 -0.93
N LYS A 66 9.04 -4.82 -0.83
CA LYS A 66 9.91 -5.91 -0.35
C LYS A 66 11.06 -6.24 -1.32
N ARG A 67 10.82 -6.20 -2.63
CA ARG A 67 11.84 -6.47 -3.67
C ARG A 67 12.87 -5.34 -3.79
N GLY A 68 12.48 -4.09 -3.57
CA GLY A 68 13.41 -2.95 -3.49
C GLY A 68 14.44 -3.13 -2.38
N ALA A 69 14.00 -3.58 -1.20
CA ALA A 69 14.89 -3.84 -0.06
C ALA A 69 15.94 -4.93 -0.36
N THR A 70 15.56 -5.99 -1.08
CA THR A 70 16.49 -7.08 -1.46
C THR A 70 17.50 -6.66 -2.53
N ARG A 71 17.12 -5.79 -3.48
CA ARG A 71 18.06 -5.24 -4.47
C ARG A 71 19.12 -4.35 -3.84
N GLN A 72 18.79 -3.59 -2.81
CA GLN A 72 19.74 -2.72 -2.12
C GLN A 72 20.82 -3.54 -1.39
N ILE A 73 20.45 -4.65 -0.73
CA ILE A 73 21.39 -5.56 -0.07
C ILE A 73 22.38 -6.19 -1.07
N LEU A 74 21.91 -6.60 -2.24
CA LEU A 74 22.77 -7.17 -3.29
C LEU A 74 23.74 -6.14 -3.89
N ASN A 75 23.34 -4.87 -4.03
CA ASN A 75 24.25 -3.82 -4.50
C ASN A 75 25.32 -3.46 -3.46
N THR A 76 25.00 -3.45 -2.17
CA THR A 76 25.98 -3.21 -1.10
C THR A 76 27.03 -4.33 -1.01
N LEU A 77 26.66 -5.58 -1.34
CA LEU A 77 27.59 -6.72 -1.37
C LEU A 77 28.50 -6.71 -2.62
N LYS A 78 28.06 -6.11 -3.73
CA LYS A 78 28.88 -5.98 -4.95
C LYS A 78 29.98 -4.92 -4.86
N PHE A 79 29.86 -3.95 -3.95
CA PHE A 79 30.88 -2.92 -3.69
C PHE A 79 31.93 -3.30 -2.63
N LYS A 80 31.83 -4.51 -2.06
CA LYS A 80 32.74 -4.99 -1.00
C LYS A 80 33.77 -6.03 -1.47
N ARG A 81 33.99 -6.14 -2.78
CA ARG A 81 35.07 -6.94 -3.37
C ARG A 81 36.08 -6.04 -4.06
#